data_AF-A0A1G2QEL1-F1
#
_entry.id   AF-A0A1G2QEL1-F1
#
_cell.length_a   1.000
_cell.length_b   1.000
_cell.length_c   1.000
_cell.angle_alpha   90.00
_cell.angle_beta   90.00
_cell.angle_gamma   90.00
#
_symmetry.space_group_name_H-M   'P 1'
#
loop_
_entity.id
_entity.type
_entity.pdbx_description
1 polymer ?
#
loop_
_entity_poly.entity_id
_entity_poly.type
_entity_poly.pdbx_seq_one_letter_code
_entity_poly.pdbx_strand_id
1 'polypeptide(L)'
;MKKYLLIAFIFSALVLLIVFVFFKKDSLSKKSATPLNKEILIESCHQTGGTWKEESNPCEPTCDYQRKKLKGEKLTCIALVVPNCECEKDKCWNGSSCEPL
;
A
#
# COMPACT_ATOMS: atom_id res chain seq x y z
N MET A 1 18.02 50.82 -11.47
CA MET A 1 18.19 50.01 -10.24
C MET A 1 16.87 49.44 -9.68
N LYS A 2 15.78 50.22 -9.57
CA LYS A 2 14.48 49.75 -9.02
C LYS A 2 13.84 48.56 -9.77
N LYS A 3 14.01 48.45 -11.10
CA LYS A 3 13.42 47.36 -11.92
C LYS A 3 14.02 45.98 -11.62
N TYR A 4 15.32 45.90 -11.35
CA TYR A 4 16.00 44.63 -11.02
C TYR A 4 15.62 44.11 -9.63
N LEU A 5 15.27 45.03 -8.71
CA LEU A 5 14.85 44.71 -7.35
C LEU A 5 13.46 44.05 -7.34
N LEU A 6 12.54 44.52 -8.19
CA LEU A 6 11.23 43.91 -8.41
C LEU A 6 11.34 42.52 -9.04
N ILE A 7 12.21 42.36 -10.04
CA ILE A 7 12.44 41.07 -10.71
C ILE A 7 13.01 40.04 -9.72
N ALA A 8 13.98 40.42 -8.90
CA ALA A 8 14.55 39.54 -7.88
C ALA A 8 13.51 39.08 -6.84
N PHE A 9 12.60 39.96 -6.43
CA PHE A 9 11.53 39.63 -5.50
C PHE A 9 10.53 38.62 -6.10
N ILE A 10 10.16 38.80 -7.38
CA ILE A 10 9.26 37.89 -8.10
C ILE A 10 9.90 36.51 -8.25
N PHE A 11 11.18 36.44 -8.63
CA PHE A 11 11.90 35.17 -8.74
C PHE A 11 12.02 34.46 -7.38
N SER A 12 12.30 35.18 -6.30
CA SER A 12 12.35 34.62 -4.96
C SER A 12 11.00 34.05 -4.52
N ALA A 13 9.91 34.78 -4.76
CA ALA A 13 8.56 34.31 -4.45
C ALA A 13 8.18 33.07 -5.27
N LEU A 14 8.54 33.02 -6.56
CA LEU A 14 8.29 31.88 -7.44
C LEU A 14 9.03 30.62 -6.97
N VAL A 15 10.30 30.75 -6.57
CA VAL A 15 11.10 29.64 -6.04
C VAL A 15 10.49 29.11 -4.74
N LEU A 16 10.08 29.99 -3.82
CA LEU A 16 9.40 29.58 -2.58
C LEU A 16 8.09 28.83 -2.84
N LEU A 17 7.32 29.26 -3.84
CA LEU A 17 6.06 28.62 -4.23
C LEU A 17 6.30 27.21 -4.79
N ILE A 18 7.33 27.05 -5.63
CA ILE A 18 7.75 25.75 -6.17
C ILE A 18 8.16 24.81 -5.03
N VAL A 19 9.03 25.25 -4.12
CA VAL A 19 9.45 24.45 -2.96
C VAL A 19 8.24 24.04 -2.11
N PHE A 20 7.30 24.96 -1.85
CA PHE A 20 6.10 24.66 -1.08
C PHE A 20 5.20 23.60 -1.74
N VAL A 21 5.05 23.64 -3.07
CA VAL A 21 4.31 22.62 -3.83
C VAL A 21 4.99 21.26 -3.78
N PHE A 22 6.32 21.21 -3.91
CA PHE A 22 7.09 19.96 -3.80
C PHE A 22 6.99 19.35 -2.39
N PHE A 23 7.15 20.15 -1.33
CA PHE A 23 7.00 19.67 0.05
C PHE A 23 5.59 19.15 0.34
N LYS A 24 4.55 19.77 -0.20
CA LYS A 24 3.16 19.31 -0.01
C LYS A 24 2.89 17.96 -0.67
N LYS A 25 3.62 17.63 -1.76
CA LYS A 25 3.46 16.38 -2.49
C LYS A 25 4.00 15.17 -1.72
N ASP A 26 5.09 15.33 -0.97
CA ASP A 26 5.65 14.25 -0.14
C ASP A 26 4.79 13.92 1.09
N SER A 27 4.09 14.91 1.67
CA SER A 27 3.19 14.65 2.81
C SER A 27 1.92 13.86 2.46
N LEU A 28 1.55 13.74 1.18
CA LEU A 28 0.37 12.96 0.77
C LEU A 28 0.68 11.48 0.48
N SER A 29 1.95 11.09 0.39
CA SER A 29 2.35 9.70 0.15
C SER A 29 2.60 8.88 1.43
N LYS A 30 2.23 9.44 2.59
CA LYS A 30 1.92 8.66 3.79
C LYS A 30 0.46 8.83 4.11
N LYS A 31 -0.41 8.34 3.22
CA LYS A 31 -1.68 7.75 3.67
C LYS A 31 -1.30 6.53 4.51
N SER A 32 -0.90 6.81 5.74
CA SER A 32 -0.88 5.84 6.81
C SER A 32 -2.26 5.20 6.74
N ALA A 33 -2.28 3.90 6.47
CA ALA A 33 -3.42 3.11 6.88
C ALA A 33 -3.77 3.56 8.30
N THR A 34 -4.98 4.04 8.46
CA THR A 34 -5.52 4.46 9.74
C THR A 34 -5.29 3.31 10.72
N PRO A 35 -4.78 3.54 11.94
CA PRO A 35 -4.51 2.46 12.90
C PRO A 35 -5.75 1.58 13.17
N LEU A 36 -6.95 2.17 13.05
CA LEU A 36 -8.23 1.47 13.12
C LEU A 36 -8.40 0.34 12.08
N ASN A 37 -7.78 0.45 10.90
CA ASN A 37 -7.95 -0.54 9.83
C ASN A 37 -7.09 -1.80 10.06
N LYS A 38 -5.94 -1.66 10.72
CA LYS A 38 -5.03 -2.79 10.94
C LYS A 38 -5.61 -3.78 11.95
N GLU A 39 -6.14 -3.29 13.08
CA GLU A 39 -6.74 -4.15 14.10
C GLU A 39 -7.95 -4.92 13.56
N ILE A 40 -8.80 -4.26 12.76
CA ILE A 40 -9.95 -4.91 12.10
C ILE A 40 -9.49 -6.02 11.14
N LEU A 41 -8.42 -5.78 10.36
CA LEU A 41 -7.86 -6.79 9.46
C LEU A 41 -7.27 -7.99 10.21
N ILE A 42 -6.56 -7.75 11.31
CA ILE A 42 -6.01 -8.80 12.19
C ILE A 42 -7.15 -9.61 12.79
N GLU A 43 -8.16 -8.95 13.34
CA GLU A 43 -9.30 -9.62 13.94
C GLU A 43 -10.08 -10.46 12.92
N SER A 44 -10.34 -9.91 11.72
CA SER A 44 -10.99 -10.65 10.63
C SER A 44 -10.18 -11.86 10.18
N CYS A 45 -8.85 -11.73 10.12
CA CYS A 45 -7.95 -12.84 9.84
C CYS A 45 -8.15 -13.98 10.84
N HIS A 46 -8.10 -13.67 12.14
CA HIS A 46 -8.28 -14.67 13.19
C HIS A 46 -9.68 -15.28 13.20
N GLN A 47 -10.73 -14.49 12.99
CA GLN A 47 -12.12 -14.97 12.95
C GLN A 47 -12.39 -15.94 11.79
N THR A 48 -11.64 -15.82 10.70
CA THR A 48 -11.79 -16.68 9.51
C THR A 48 -10.85 -17.89 9.51
N GLY A 49 -10.19 -18.15 10.65
CA GLY A 49 -9.25 -19.26 10.83
C GLY A 49 -7.88 -19.01 10.22
N GLY A 50 -7.54 -17.76 9.91
CA GLY A 50 -6.22 -17.36 9.46
C GLY A 50 -5.29 -16.98 10.61
N THR A 51 -3.99 -16.93 10.29
CA THR A 51 -2.96 -16.41 11.18
C THR A 51 -2.38 -15.14 10.59
N TRP A 52 -2.45 -14.04 11.35
CA TRP A 52 -1.81 -12.80 10.93
C TRP A 52 -0.29 -12.89 11.05
N LYS A 53 0.43 -12.54 9.99
CA LYS A 53 1.89 -12.46 9.97
C LYS A 53 2.34 -11.07 9.57
N GLU A 54 3.17 -10.44 10.41
CA GLU A 54 3.82 -9.16 10.09
C GLU A 54 4.86 -9.32 8.98
N GLU A 55 5.47 -10.49 8.89
CA GLU A 55 6.40 -10.89 7.83
C GLU A 55 5.81 -12.11 7.12
N SER A 56 4.88 -11.87 6.20
CA SER A 56 4.29 -12.95 5.40
C SER A 56 5.17 -13.30 4.19
N ASN A 57 5.00 -14.52 3.68
CA ASN A 57 5.58 -14.90 2.41
C ASN A 57 5.10 -13.94 1.32
N PRO A 58 5.99 -13.22 0.63
CA PRO A 58 5.59 -12.20 -0.32
C PRO A 58 4.88 -12.76 -1.55
N CYS A 59 4.98 -14.07 -1.77
CA CYS A 59 4.32 -14.80 -2.83
C CYS A 59 3.27 -15.78 -2.32
N GLU A 60 2.78 -15.57 -1.09
CA GLU A 60 1.58 -16.22 -0.61
C GLU A 60 0.44 -15.94 -1.64
N PRO A 61 -0.13 -16.99 -2.23
CA PRO A 61 -1.06 -16.81 -3.34
C PRO A 61 -2.43 -16.33 -2.81
N THR A 62 -2.78 -15.08 -3.11
CA THR A 62 -4.12 -14.53 -2.84
C THR A 62 -5.20 -15.30 -3.62
N CYS A 63 -6.46 -15.13 -3.23
CA CYS A 63 -7.58 -15.74 -3.98
C CYS A 63 -7.60 -15.31 -5.45
N ASP A 64 -7.25 -14.05 -5.73
CA ASP A 64 -7.13 -13.56 -7.10
C ASP A 64 -5.98 -14.23 -7.85
N TYR A 65 -4.84 -14.43 -7.19
CA TYR A 65 -3.72 -15.16 -7.78
C TYR A 65 -4.13 -16.58 -8.14
N GLN A 66 -4.82 -17.29 -7.24
CA GLN A 66 -5.24 -18.67 -7.46
C GLN A 66 -6.28 -18.78 -8.58
N ARG A 67 -7.28 -17.89 -8.60
CA ARG A 67 -8.28 -17.83 -9.67
C ARG A 67 -7.65 -17.58 -11.04
N LYS A 68 -6.66 -16.69 -11.13
CA LYS A 68 -5.93 -16.42 -12.38
C LYS A 68 -5.02 -17.58 -12.77
N LYS A 69 -4.37 -18.23 -11.81
CA LYS A 69 -3.57 -19.44 -12.03
C LYS A 69 -4.41 -20.59 -12.59
N LEU A 70 -5.61 -20.81 -12.06
CA LEU A 70 -6.57 -21.81 -12.57
C LEU A 70 -7.02 -21.51 -14.00
N LYS A 71 -7.05 -20.24 -14.41
CA LYS A 71 -7.29 -19.81 -15.80
C LYS A 71 -6.08 -19.95 -16.72
N GLY A 72 -4.94 -20.41 -16.20
CA GLY A 72 -3.69 -20.56 -16.96
C GLY A 72 -2.93 -19.26 -17.20
N GLU A 73 -3.25 -18.19 -16.47
CA GLU A 73 -2.53 -16.92 -16.58
C GLU A 73 -1.11 -17.05 -16.00
N LYS A 74 -0.11 -16.54 -16.73
CA LYS A 74 1.25 -16.42 -16.20
C LYS A 74 1.32 -15.23 -15.25
N LEU A 75 1.46 -15.51 -13.97
CA LEU A 75 1.57 -14.49 -12.92
C LEU A 75 3.02 -14.41 -12.46
N THR A 76 3.52 -13.18 -12.33
CA THR A 76 4.80 -12.91 -11.70
C THR A 76 4.51 -12.33 -10.32
N CYS A 77 5.06 -12.95 -9.29
CA CYS A 77 5.07 -12.39 -7.95
C CYS A 77 6.34 -11.57 -7.74
N ILE A 78 6.22 -10.40 -7.12
CA ILE A 78 7.36 -9.61 -6.65
C ILE A 78 7.50 -9.89 -5.15
N ALA A 79 8.71 -10.26 -4.73
CA ALA A 79 9.00 -10.59 -3.34
C ALA A 79 9.00 -9.32 -2.45
N LEU A 80 7.83 -8.82 -2.06
CA LEU A 80 7.67 -7.71 -1.13
C LEU A 80 7.15 -8.22 0.22
N VAL A 81 7.97 -8.18 1.26
CA VAL A 81 7.55 -8.57 2.62
C VAL A 81 6.56 -7.52 3.12
N VAL A 82 5.30 -7.94 3.25
CA VAL A 82 4.21 -7.12 3.78
C VAL A 82 3.43 -7.91 4.82
N PRO A 83 2.84 -7.24 5.83
CA PRO A 83 1.91 -7.90 6.73
C PRO A 83 0.73 -8.46 5.96
N ASN A 84 0.38 -9.71 6.22
CA ASN A 84 -0.75 -10.37 5.56
C ASN A 84 -1.35 -11.46 6.46
N CYS A 85 -2.58 -11.86 6.12
CA CYS A 85 -3.23 -13.02 6.72
C CYS A 85 -2.82 -14.29 5.94
N GLU A 86 -2.25 -15.26 6.64
CA GLU A 86 -2.01 -16.61 6.12
C GLU A 86 -3.20 -17.50 6.48
N CYS A 87 -3.92 -17.98 5.47
CA CYS A 87 -5.07 -18.86 5.66
C CYS A 87 -4.63 -20.32 5.83
N GLU A 88 -5.49 -21.13 6.45
CA GLU A 88 -5.31 -22.59 6.50
C GLU A 88 -5.18 -23.22 5.10
N LYS A 89 -4.68 -24.46 5.07
CA LYS A 89 -4.65 -25.29 3.86
C LYS A 89 -6.01 -25.26 3.15
N ASP A 90 -5.98 -25.19 1.83
CA ASP A 90 -7.13 -25.16 0.93
C ASP A 90 -7.98 -23.87 0.96
N LYS A 91 -7.53 -22.84 1.68
CA LYS A 91 -8.10 -21.49 1.67
C LYS A 91 -7.10 -20.47 1.14
N CYS A 92 -7.62 -19.31 0.74
CA CYS A 92 -6.85 -18.18 0.28
C CYS A 92 -7.37 -16.89 0.92
N TRP A 93 -6.50 -15.88 1.02
CA TRP A 93 -6.89 -14.56 1.49
C TRP A 93 -7.38 -13.70 0.32
N ASN A 94 -8.57 -13.09 0.46
CA ASN A 94 -9.14 -12.17 -0.53
C ASN A 94 -8.93 -10.67 -0.17
N GLY A 95 -8.27 -10.36 0.95
CA GLY A 95 -8.14 -9.00 1.49
C GLY A 95 -9.09 -8.68 2.65
N SER A 96 -10.00 -9.59 3.00
CA SER A 96 -10.99 -9.41 4.07
C SER A 96 -11.29 -10.69 4.84
N SER A 97 -11.28 -11.85 4.17
CA SER A 97 -11.59 -13.15 4.74
C SER A 97 -10.80 -14.28 4.08
N CYS A 98 -10.63 -15.39 4.79
CA CYS A 98 -10.18 -16.65 4.21
C CYS A 98 -11.34 -17.36 3.48
N GLU A 99 -11.22 -17.50 2.15
CA GLU A 99 -12.19 -18.18 1.30
C GLU A 99 -11.62 -19.51 0.78
N PRO A 100 -12.46 -20.53 0.49
CA PRO A 100 -12.00 -21.75 -0.16
C PRO A 100 -11.48 -21.48 -1.58
N LEU A 101 -10.46 -22.24 -1.97
CA LEU A 101 -9.82 -22.19 -3.31
C LEU A 101 -10.72 -22.67 -4.45
#